data_AF-A0A973FJT3-F1
#
_entry.id   AF-A0A973FJT3-F1
#
_cell.length_a   1.000
_cell.length_b   1.000
_cell.length_c   1.000
_cell.angle_alpha   90.00
_cell.angle_beta   90.00
_cell.angle_gamma   90.00
#
_symmetry.space_group_name_H-M   'P 1'
#
loop_
_entity.id
_entity.type
_entity.pdbx_description
1 polymer ?
#
loop_
_entity_poly.entity_id
_entity_poly.type
_entity_poly.pdbx_seq_one_letter_code
_entity_poly.pdbx_strand_id
1 'polypeptide(L)'
;GRFAKLLDGKSVCIINSDFDEKACEAWFRQFSSAPRISHAPIAAEYVATRWDSMRQGVLSNIPPDVDFCLVGAGVGALQVCVDVAERFSIPAIDAGHVMNMMNGRVDKSGGPRLYTLWKEGRT
;
A
#
# COMPACT_ATOMS: atom_id res chain seq x y z
N GLY A 1 7.24 -13.86 -2.47
CA GLY A 1 7.28 -15.25 -1.96
C GLY A 1 6.66 -15.40 -0.58
N ARG A 2 7.48 -15.40 0.48
CA ARG A 2 7.03 -15.72 1.86
C ARG A 2 5.90 -14.84 2.37
N PHE A 3 5.98 -13.52 2.13
CA PHE A 3 4.93 -12.57 2.49
C PHE A 3 3.58 -12.91 1.83
N ALA A 4 3.57 -13.08 0.51
CA ALA A 4 2.34 -13.43 -0.24
C ALA A 4 1.69 -14.70 0.31
N LYS A 5 2.49 -15.74 0.63
CA LYS A 5 1.98 -16.98 1.21
C LYS A 5 1.36 -16.81 2.60
N LEU A 6 1.87 -15.89 3.43
CA LEU A 6 1.28 -15.59 4.74
C LEU A 6 -0.11 -14.94 4.63
N LEU A 7 -0.40 -14.32 3.48
CA LEU A 7 -1.67 -13.68 3.20
C LEU A 7 -2.67 -14.59 2.49
N ASP A 8 -2.31 -15.84 2.21
CA ASP A 8 -3.22 -16.78 1.54
C ASP A 8 -4.51 -16.98 2.35
N GLY A 9 -5.67 -16.88 1.69
CA GLY A 9 -6.99 -16.98 2.29
C GLY A 9 -7.42 -15.82 3.22
N LYS A 10 -6.54 -14.85 3.49
CA LYS A 10 -6.84 -13.68 4.32
C LYS A 10 -7.60 -12.60 3.55
N SER A 11 -8.34 -11.77 4.27
CA SER A 11 -8.95 -10.54 3.79
C SER A 11 -7.94 -9.39 3.87
N VAL A 12 -7.56 -8.82 2.72
CA VAL A 12 -6.54 -7.77 2.61
C VAL A 12 -7.17 -6.51 2.03
N CYS A 13 -7.09 -5.39 2.74
CA CYS A 13 -7.44 -4.09 2.18
C CYS A 13 -6.20 -3.40 1.62
N ILE A 14 -6.28 -2.94 0.37
CA ILE A 14 -5.27 -2.07 -0.24
C ILE A 14 -5.76 -0.63 -0.07
N ILE A 15 -4.95 0.21 0.57
CA ILE A 15 -5.17 1.65 0.71
C ILE A 15 -4.18 2.33 -0.22
N ASN A 16 -4.62 2.70 -1.42
CA ASN A 16 -3.74 3.33 -2.41
C ASN A 16 -4.54 4.22 -3.37
N SER A 17 -3.88 5.16 -4.04
CA SER A 17 -4.53 6.00 -5.05
C SER A 17 -4.86 5.24 -6.33
N ASP A 18 -3.97 4.31 -6.70
CA ASP A 18 -4.10 3.46 -7.88
C ASP A 18 -4.30 2.01 -7.44
N PHE A 19 -5.28 1.32 -8.02
CA PHE A 19 -5.53 -0.10 -7.75
C PHE A 19 -6.00 -0.81 -9.01
N ASP A 20 -5.23 -1.82 -9.43
CA ASP A 20 -5.63 -2.78 -10.45
C ASP A 20 -5.83 -4.14 -9.77
N GLU A 21 -7.09 -4.49 -9.54
CA GLU A 21 -7.49 -5.73 -8.88
C GLU A 21 -6.92 -6.97 -9.58
N LYS A 22 -7.02 -7.02 -10.92
CA LYS A 22 -6.56 -8.18 -11.70
C LYS A 22 -5.04 -8.32 -11.62
N ALA A 23 -4.32 -7.21 -11.70
CA ALA A 23 -2.86 -7.23 -11.55
C ALA A 23 -2.45 -7.68 -10.14
N CYS A 24 -3.10 -7.16 -9.09
CA CYS A 24 -2.81 -7.54 -7.72
C CYS A 24 -3.10 -9.03 -7.47
N GLU A 25 -4.24 -9.54 -7.93
CA GLU A 25 -4.55 -10.96 -7.85
C GLU A 25 -3.52 -11.81 -8.59
N ALA A 26 -3.14 -11.41 -9.81
CA ALA A 26 -2.13 -12.11 -10.59
C ALA A 26 -0.78 -12.14 -9.87
N TRP A 27 -0.38 -11.05 -9.22
CA TRP A 27 0.84 -10.97 -8.42
C TRP A 27 0.83 -11.96 -7.24
N PHE A 28 -0.29 -12.08 -6.51
CA PHE A 28 -0.41 -13.07 -5.43
C PHE A 28 -0.39 -14.51 -5.95
N ARG A 29 -1.08 -14.77 -7.08
CA ARG A 29 -1.13 -16.11 -7.71
C ARG A 29 0.25 -16.61 -8.13
N GLN A 30 1.16 -15.74 -8.56
CA GLN A 30 2.55 -16.10 -8.86
C GLN A 30 3.29 -16.72 -7.67
N PHE A 31 2.82 -16.47 -6.44
CA PHE A 31 3.38 -17.04 -5.22
C PHE A 31 2.50 -18.13 -4.59
N SER A 32 1.54 -18.67 -5.35
CA SER A 32 0.56 -19.66 -4.89
C SER A 32 -0.26 -19.15 -3.68
N SER A 33 -0.74 -17.90 -3.77
CA SER A 33 -1.56 -17.24 -2.75
C SER A 33 -2.80 -16.63 -3.40
N ALA A 34 -3.92 -16.67 -2.68
CA ALA A 34 -5.22 -16.13 -3.09
C ALA A 34 -5.92 -15.40 -1.93
N PRO A 35 -5.45 -14.21 -1.52
CA PRO A 35 -6.17 -13.37 -0.57
C PRO A 35 -7.48 -12.84 -1.19
N ARG A 36 -8.47 -12.53 -0.34
CA ARG A 36 -9.63 -11.71 -0.72
C ARG A 36 -9.21 -10.25 -0.66
N ILE A 37 -9.15 -9.59 -1.81
CA ILE A 37 -8.64 -8.21 -1.91
C ILE A 37 -9.82 -7.24 -1.90
N SER A 38 -9.68 -6.16 -1.14
CA SER A 38 -10.57 -4.99 -1.18
C SER A 38 -9.74 -3.72 -1.35
N HIS A 39 -10.37 -2.60 -1.73
CA HIS A 39 -9.68 -1.34 -1.96
C HIS A 39 -10.36 -0.20 -1.21
N ALA A 40 -9.56 0.57 -0.47
CA ALA A 40 -9.95 1.85 0.09
C ALA A 40 -9.17 2.95 -0.65
N PRO A 41 -9.83 3.74 -1.51
CA PRO A 41 -9.14 4.77 -2.28
C PRO A 41 -8.62 5.89 -1.36
N ILE A 42 -7.41 6.36 -1.65
CA ILE A 42 -6.81 7.55 -1.04
C ILE A 42 -6.35 8.53 -2.12
N ALA A 43 -6.22 9.81 -1.78
CA ALA A 43 -5.71 10.82 -2.72
C ALA A 43 -4.29 10.47 -3.20
N ALA A 44 -4.01 10.74 -4.48
CA ALA A 44 -2.69 10.51 -5.09
C ALA A 44 -1.60 11.44 -4.54
N GLU A 45 -1.98 12.59 -3.98
CA GLU A 45 -1.07 13.62 -3.52
C GLU A 45 -1.54 14.27 -2.22
N TYR A 46 -0.60 14.95 -1.55
CA TYR A 46 -0.82 15.72 -0.32
C TYR A 46 -1.37 14.93 0.88
N VAL A 47 -1.30 13.60 0.90
CA VAL A 47 -1.72 12.80 2.06
C VAL A 47 -1.01 13.28 3.33
N ALA A 48 0.31 13.48 3.28
CA ALA A 48 1.09 13.91 4.45
C ALA A 48 0.68 15.28 5.04
N THR A 49 0.07 16.17 4.24
CA THR A 49 -0.32 17.52 4.69
C THR A 49 -1.82 17.69 4.85
N ARG A 50 -2.62 16.77 4.30
CA ARG A 50 -4.09 16.85 4.28
C ARG A 50 -4.78 15.63 4.87
N TRP A 51 -4.04 14.69 5.46
CA TRP A 51 -4.59 13.45 6.01
C TRP A 51 -5.79 13.71 6.92
N ASP A 52 -5.70 14.66 7.85
CA ASP A 52 -6.80 14.97 8.78
C ASP A 52 -8.13 15.27 8.09
N SER A 53 -8.10 15.95 6.94
CA SER A 53 -9.30 16.32 6.18
C SER A 53 -9.94 15.16 5.40
N MET A 54 -9.17 14.12 5.09
CA MET A 54 -9.64 12.96 4.30
C MET A 54 -9.76 11.66 5.10
N ARG A 55 -9.12 11.60 6.28
CA ARG A 55 -9.00 10.44 7.16
C ARG A 55 -10.30 9.70 7.36
N GLN A 56 -11.36 10.40 7.78
CA GLN A 56 -12.67 9.81 8.01
C GLN A 56 -13.19 9.07 6.77
N GLY A 57 -13.12 9.72 5.60
CA GLY A 57 -13.59 9.15 4.33
C GLY A 57 -12.76 7.94 3.88
N VAL A 58 -11.44 7.97 4.05
CA VAL A 58 -10.59 6.82 3.70
C VAL A 58 -10.85 5.66 4.65
N LEU A 59 -10.85 5.90 5.96
CA LEU A 59 -11.06 4.85 6.96
C LEU A 59 -12.46 4.23 6.88
N SER A 60 -13.49 4.98 6.49
CA SER A 60 -14.85 4.42 6.31
C SER A 60 -14.97 3.47 5.12
N ASN A 61 -14.02 3.49 4.17
CA ASN A 61 -14.01 2.57 3.04
C ASN A 61 -13.28 1.25 3.36
N ILE A 62 -12.67 1.12 4.54
CA ILE A 62 -12.05 -0.14 4.97
C ILE A 62 -13.16 -1.08 5.45
N PRO A 63 -13.30 -2.29 4.87
CA PRO A 63 -14.29 -3.26 5.33
C PRO A 63 -14.06 -3.67 6.80
N PRO A 64 -15.12 -3.96 7.57
CA PRO A 64 -14.99 -4.23 9.01
C PRO A 64 -14.23 -5.53 9.33
N ASP A 65 -14.26 -6.52 8.43
CA ASP A 65 -13.69 -7.86 8.64
C ASP A 65 -12.39 -8.07 7.83
N VAL A 66 -11.60 -7.02 7.65
CA VAL A 66 -10.27 -7.17 7.03
C VAL A 66 -9.26 -7.68 8.05
N ASP A 67 -8.42 -8.62 7.65
CA ASP A 67 -7.37 -9.16 8.52
C ASP A 67 -6.15 -8.23 8.57
N PHE A 68 -5.97 -7.41 7.53
CA PHE A 68 -4.72 -6.73 7.26
C PHE A 68 -4.86 -5.61 6.22
N CYS A 69 -4.10 -4.51 6.37
CA CYS A 69 -4.03 -3.42 5.39
C CYS A 69 -2.64 -3.24 4.75
N LEU A 70 -2.60 -3.04 3.44
CA LEU A 70 -1.45 -2.59 2.67
C LEU A 70 -1.61 -1.12 2.31
N VAL A 71 -0.65 -0.27 2.67
CA VAL A 71 -0.77 1.19 2.53
C VAL A 71 0.22 1.72 1.52
N GLY A 72 -0.28 2.39 0.48
CA GLY A 72 0.47 3.22 -0.45
C GLY A 72 0.02 4.66 -0.35
N ALA A 73 0.80 5.50 0.34
CA ALA A 73 0.48 6.93 0.50
C ALA A 73 1.73 7.82 0.51
N GLY A 74 2.83 7.34 -0.08
CA GLY A 74 4.11 8.02 -0.09
C GLY A 74 4.56 8.42 1.32
N VAL A 75 5.03 9.66 1.48
CA VAL A 75 5.46 10.23 2.76
C VAL A 75 4.36 10.21 3.85
N GLY A 76 3.08 10.14 3.48
CA GLY A 76 1.96 10.06 4.44
C GLY A 76 1.67 8.66 4.97
N ALA A 77 2.30 7.60 4.44
CA ALA A 77 1.92 6.21 4.71
C ALA A 77 1.97 5.84 6.19
N LEU A 78 2.99 6.28 6.93
CA LEU A 78 3.11 5.96 8.36
C LEU A 78 1.94 6.50 9.18
N GLN A 79 1.48 7.72 8.91
CA GLN A 79 0.34 8.31 9.61
C GLN A 79 -0.95 7.53 9.33
N VAL A 80 -1.15 7.10 8.09
CA VAL A 80 -2.28 6.24 7.72
C VAL A 80 -2.19 4.89 8.44
N CYS A 81 -1.01 4.26 8.48
CA CYS A 81 -0.83 2.99 9.17
C CYS A 81 -1.16 3.06 10.66
N VAL A 82 -0.74 4.13 11.35
CA VAL A 82 -1.06 4.33 12.77
C VAL A 82 -2.57 4.41 12.98
N ASP A 83 -3.26 5.25 12.22
CA ASP A 83 -4.70 5.44 12.39
C ASP A 83 -5.51 4.18 12.05
N VAL A 84 -5.07 3.40 11.06
CA VAL A 84 -5.69 2.10 10.75
C VAL A 84 -5.48 1.12 11.91
N ALA A 85 -4.26 1.02 12.42
CA ALA A 85 -3.95 0.13 13.54
C ALA A 85 -4.72 0.51 14.80
N GLU A 86 -4.80 1.81 15.13
CA GLU A 86 -5.55 2.32 16.28
C GLU A 86 -7.06 2.08 16.15
N ARG A 87 -7.63 2.34 14.96
CA ARG A 87 -9.08 2.27 14.76
C ARG A 87 -9.59 0.84 14.65
N PHE A 88 -8.85 -0.03 13.97
CA PHE A 88 -9.32 -1.38 13.62
C PHE A 88 -8.60 -2.49 14.38
N SER A 89 -7.52 -2.18 15.11
CA SER A 89 -6.70 -3.18 15.82
C SER A 89 -6.16 -4.29 14.90
N ILE A 90 -5.84 -3.93 13.65
CA ILE A 90 -5.26 -4.82 12.64
C ILE A 90 -3.89 -4.32 12.20
N PRO A 91 -3.02 -5.18 11.66
CA PRO A 91 -1.76 -4.72 11.12
C PRO A 91 -1.97 -3.90 9.83
N ALA A 92 -1.31 -2.75 9.76
CA ALA A 92 -1.21 -1.91 8.57
C ALA A 92 0.27 -1.75 8.18
N ILE A 93 0.62 -2.11 6.95
CA ILE A 93 2.00 -2.07 6.46
C ILE A 93 2.14 -1.03 5.37
N ASP A 94 3.12 -0.13 5.53
CA ASP A 94 3.58 0.72 4.44
C ASP A 94 4.22 -0.16 3.36
N ALA A 95 3.53 -0.24 2.23
CA ALA A 95 3.86 -1.09 1.10
C ALA A 95 4.36 -0.29 -0.11
N GLY A 96 4.53 1.03 0.02
CA GLY A 96 5.05 1.98 -0.99
C GLY A 96 5.27 1.41 -2.39
N HIS A 97 6.52 1.17 -2.78
CA HIS A 97 6.86 0.72 -4.14
C HIS A 97 6.45 -0.73 -4.44
N VAL A 98 6.20 -1.56 -3.43
CA VAL A 98 5.65 -2.91 -3.65
C VAL A 98 4.26 -2.81 -4.29
N MET A 99 3.49 -1.76 -3.99
CA MET A 99 2.21 -1.50 -4.65
C MET A 99 2.35 -1.33 -6.17
N ASN A 100 3.44 -0.71 -6.64
CA ASN A 100 3.70 -0.60 -8.08
C ASN A 100 3.96 -1.99 -8.71
N MET A 101 4.70 -2.86 -8.03
CA MET A 101 4.92 -4.23 -8.50
C MET A 101 3.61 -5.04 -8.53
N MET A 102 2.77 -4.89 -7.50
CA MET A 102 1.48 -5.55 -7.40
C MET A 102 0.50 -5.05 -8.48
N ASN A 103 0.52 -3.76 -8.79
CA ASN A 103 -0.30 -3.16 -9.86
C ASN A 103 0.25 -3.39 -11.27
N GLY A 104 1.26 -4.25 -11.46
CA GLY A 104 1.86 -4.49 -12.79
C GLY A 104 2.65 -3.29 -13.35
N ARG A 105 2.95 -2.28 -12.52
CA ARG A 105 3.66 -1.04 -12.86
C ARG A 105 5.13 -1.10 -12.45
N VAL A 106 5.82 -2.17 -12.83
CA VAL A 106 7.26 -2.32 -12.55
C VAL A 106 8.08 -1.18 -13.19
N ASP A 107 7.57 -0.60 -14.29
CA ASP A 107 8.10 0.60 -14.95
C ASP A 107 8.24 1.80 -13.99
N LYS A 108 7.26 1.98 -13.08
CA LYS A 108 7.28 3.07 -12.08
C LYS A 108 8.24 2.80 -10.91
N SER A 109 8.84 1.62 -10.82
CA SER A 109 9.67 1.21 -9.68
C SER A 109 11.18 1.40 -9.90
N GLY A 110 11.60 1.69 -11.15
CA GLY A 110 13.01 1.82 -11.56
C GLY A 110 13.54 3.25 -11.72
N GLY A 111 12.74 4.28 -11.40
CA GLY A 111 13.18 5.67 -11.53
C GLY A 111 14.26 6.06 -10.50
N PRO A 112 15.18 6.98 -10.86
CA PRO A 112 16.16 7.53 -9.91
C PRO A 112 15.43 8.24 -8.76
N ARG A 113 15.84 7.90 -7.54
CA ARG A 113 15.29 8.41 -6.28
C ARG A 113 16.13 9.59 -5.79
N LEU A 114 15.52 10.45 -4.97
CA LEU A 114 16.16 11.64 -4.38
C LEU A 114 17.47 11.31 -3.62
N TYR A 115 17.65 10.06 -3.19
CA TYR A 115 18.84 9.54 -2.51
C TYR A 115 19.74 8.64 -3.36
N THR A 116 19.41 8.34 -4.62
CA THR A 116 20.29 7.53 -5.52
C THR A 116 21.28 8.37 -6.31
N LEU A 117 21.25 9.70 -6.17
CA LEU A 117 22.29 10.59 -6.68
C LEU A 117 23.27 10.91 -5.55
N TRP A 118 24.22 10.01 -5.31
CA TRP A 118 25.39 10.35 -4.50
C TRP A 118 26.27 11.27 -5.35
N LYS A 119 26.49 12.50 -4.91
CA LYS A 119 27.40 13.44 -5.56
C LYS A 119 28.82 12.93 -5.32
N GLU A 120 29.49 12.42 -6.35
CA GLU A 120 30.93 12.15 -6.26
C GLU A 120 31.63 13.44 -5.84
N GLY A 121 32.12 13.46 -4.59
CA GLY A 121 32.98 14.51 -4.10
C GLY A 121 34.27 14.49 -4.91
N ARG A 122 34.43 15.48 -5.81
CA ARG A 122 35.73 15.78 -6.41
C ARG A 122 36.65 16.29 -5.30
N THR A 123 37.63 15.47 -4.91
CA THR A 123 38.87 15.91 -4.26
C THR A 123 39.80 16.49 -5.31
#